data_AF-A0AAF0QT30-F1
#
_entry.id   AF-A0AAF0QT30-F1
#
_cell.length_a   1.000
_cell.length_b   1.000
_cell.length_c   1.000
_cell.angle_alpha   90.00
_cell.angle_beta   90.00
_cell.angle_gamma   90.00
#
_symmetry.space_group_name_H-M   'P 1'
#
loop_
_entity.id
_entity.type
_entity.pdbx_description
1 polymer ?
#
loop_
_entity_poly.entity_id
_entity_poly.type
_entity_poly.pdbx_seq_one_letter_code
_entity_poly.pdbx_strand_id
1 'polypeptide(L)'
;MVVIPTVTGLSTGARLLSVPRTIATAARASPSSLPSLCYLKKSYYSPQRRSVLPARKLVIRAARTESKGVSLGFRAPNFELTEPLTGKVWNLDDFEAYPALL
;
A
#
# COMPACT_ATOMS: atom_id res chain seq x y z
N MET A 1 -53.55 6.22 2.89
CA MET A 1 -52.56 7.31 2.88
C MET A 1 -51.50 6.96 3.91
N VAL A 2 -50.29 6.60 3.48
CA VAL A 2 -49.21 6.17 4.38
C VAL A 2 -48.23 7.34 4.48
N VAL A 3 -48.02 7.84 5.70
CA VAL A 3 -47.09 8.93 6.00
C VAL A 3 -45.77 8.30 6.44
N ILE A 4 -44.68 8.59 5.72
CA ILE A 4 -43.33 8.16 6.08
C ILE A 4 -42.68 9.30 6.89
N PRO A 5 -42.20 9.09 8.12
CA PRO A 5 -41.41 10.10 8.81
C PRO A 5 -39.97 10.11 8.26
N THR A 6 -39.55 11.25 7.72
CA THR A 6 -38.16 11.53 7.35
C THR A 6 -37.39 11.94 8.61
N VAL A 7 -36.40 11.13 9.02
CA VAL A 7 -35.49 11.46 10.12
C VAL A 7 -34.17 11.96 9.54
N THR A 8 -33.89 13.25 9.71
CA THR A 8 -32.61 13.87 9.35
C THR A 8 -31.65 13.80 10.54
N GLY A 9 -30.61 12.97 10.45
CA GLY A 9 -29.52 12.93 11.42
C GLY A 9 -28.34 13.78 10.96
N LEU A 10 -27.99 14.84 11.71
CA LEU A 10 -26.71 15.53 11.58
C LEU A 10 -25.63 14.71 12.31
N SER A 11 -24.59 14.28 11.60
CA SER A 11 -23.42 13.64 12.21
C SER A 11 -22.25 14.62 12.25
N THR A 12 -21.92 15.09 13.45
CA THR A 12 -20.80 15.99 13.73
C THR A 12 -19.50 15.19 13.71
N GLY A 13 -18.64 15.44 12.73
CA GLY A 13 -17.38 14.72 12.54
C GLY A 13 -16.36 14.94 13.67
N ALA A 14 -15.89 13.86 14.27
CA ALA A 14 -14.79 13.88 15.23
C ALA A 14 -13.44 13.86 14.48
N ARG A 15 -12.59 14.85 14.76
CA ARG A 15 -11.21 14.90 14.25
C ARG A 15 -10.31 14.03 15.14
N LEU A 16 -9.78 12.95 14.60
CA LEU A 16 -8.78 12.12 15.28
C LEU A 16 -7.40 12.74 15.14
N LEU A 17 -6.79 13.13 16.25
CA LEU A 17 -5.40 13.59 16.30
C LEU A 17 -4.47 12.38 16.12
N SER A 18 -3.65 12.39 15.08
CA SER A 18 -2.63 11.37 14.85
C SER A 18 -1.45 11.55 15.82
N VAL A 19 -1.19 10.53 16.64
CA VAL A 19 0.00 10.47 17.50
C VAL A 19 1.17 9.94 16.65
N PRO A 20 2.31 10.67 16.53
CA PRO A 20 3.48 10.14 15.86
C PRO A 20 4.16 9.09 16.74
N ARG A 21 4.34 7.88 16.20
CA ARG A 21 5.08 6.79 16.85
C ARG A 21 6.54 6.85 16.38
N THR A 22 7.43 7.41 17.20
CA THR A 22 8.87 7.44 16.93
C THR A 22 9.48 6.10 17.30
N ILE A 23 9.94 5.33 16.31
CA ILE A 23 10.73 4.12 16.54
C ILE A 23 12.18 4.54 16.77
N ALA A 24 12.69 4.31 17.98
CA ALA A 24 14.10 4.54 18.30
C ALA A 24 14.97 3.42 17.68
N THR A 25 15.89 3.78 16.80
CA THR A 25 16.94 2.89 16.30
C THR A 25 18.05 2.78 17.34
N ALA A 26 18.22 1.59 17.93
CA ALA A 26 19.32 1.32 18.85
C ALA A 26 20.65 1.23 18.08
N ALA A 27 21.46 2.29 18.13
CA ALA A 27 22.84 2.24 17.67
C ALA A 27 23.69 1.51 18.72
N ARG A 28 24.08 0.26 18.45
CA ARG A 28 25.15 -0.40 19.20
C ARG A 28 26.49 0.12 18.69
N ALA A 29 27.12 1.01 19.47
CA ALA A 29 28.53 1.27 19.37
C ALA A 29 29.30 0.13 20.07
N SER A 30 30.26 -0.47 19.37
CA SER A 30 31.33 -1.27 19.99
C SER A 30 32.67 -0.62 19.66
N PRO A 31 33.62 -0.58 20.62
CA PRO A 31 34.81 0.26 20.52
C PRO A 31 35.96 -0.39 19.75
N SER A 32 36.87 0.51 19.39
CA SER A 32 38.10 0.41 18.61
C SER A 32 39.07 -0.74 18.94
N SER A 33 39.65 -1.31 17.89
CA SER A 33 41.05 -1.77 17.89
C SER A 33 41.58 -1.84 16.44
N LEU A 34 42.47 -0.91 16.08
CA LEU A 34 43.38 -1.04 14.93
C LEU A 34 44.60 -1.84 15.39
N PRO A 35 45.22 -2.65 14.52
CA PRO A 35 46.41 -2.13 13.83
C PRO A 35 46.64 -2.69 12.43
N SER A 36 47.65 -2.09 11.77
CA SER A 36 48.49 -2.66 10.72
C SER A 36 48.24 -2.16 9.29
N LEU A 37 49.17 -1.31 8.90
CA LEU A 37 49.46 -0.78 7.58
C LEU A 37 49.89 -1.94 6.64
N CYS A 38 48.99 -2.43 5.79
CA CYS A 38 49.37 -3.30 4.68
C CYS A 38 49.31 -2.50 3.38
N TYR A 39 50.47 -1.95 3.03
CA TYR A 39 50.82 -1.49 1.69
C TYR A 39 50.51 -2.59 0.66
N LEU A 40 49.40 -2.46 -0.05
CA LEU A 40 49.24 -3.07 -1.37
C LEU A 40 48.82 -1.96 -2.35
N LYS A 41 49.80 -1.34 -3.00
CA LYS A 41 49.58 -0.60 -4.25
C LYS A 41 49.16 -1.63 -5.32
N LYS A 42 47.87 -1.95 -5.39
CA LYS A 42 47.30 -2.65 -6.53
C LYS A 42 46.59 -1.59 -7.38
N SER A 43 47.20 -1.28 -8.52
CA SER A 43 46.71 -0.33 -9.52
C SER A 43 45.20 -0.51 -9.72
N TYR A 44 44.42 0.47 -9.26
CA TYR A 44 43.01 0.56 -9.57
C TYR A 44 42.90 1.03 -11.02
N TYR A 45 42.86 0.09 -11.96
CA TYR A 45 42.22 0.39 -13.24
C TYR A 45 40.76 0.66 -12.92
N SER A 46 40.40 1.94 -12.73
CA SER A 46 39.00 2.32 -12.69
C SER A 46 38.41 1.95 -14.06
N PRO A 47 37.42 1.05 -14.15
CA PRO A 47 36.70 0.92 -15.41
C PRO A 47 36.09 2.29 -15.67
N GLN A 48 36.58 2.98 -16.71
CA GLN A 48 35.98 4.23 -17.15
C GLN A 48 34.51 3.93 -17.39
N ARG A 49 33.65 4.48 -16.54
CA ARG A 49 32.21 4.41 -16.72
C ARG A 49 31.94 5.12 -18.04
N ARG A 50 31.75 4.35 -19.13
CA ARG A 50 31.17 4.88 -20.36
C ARG A 50 29.90 5.60 -19.93
N SER A 51 29.79 6.88 -20.26
CA SER A 51 28.55 7.61 -20.03
C SER A 51 27.51 7.01 -20.95
N VAL A 52 26.79 6.00 -20.45
CA VAL A 52 25.54 5.58 -21.05
C VAL A 52 24.67 6.82 -20.98
N LEU A 53 24.26 7.33 -22.15
CA LEU A 53 23.29 8.42 -22.24
C LEU A 53 22.20 8.17 -21.20
N PRO A 54 21.77 9.19 -20.43
CA PRO A 54 20.81 8.97 -19.35
C PRO A 54 19.60 8.25 -19.92
N ALA A 55 19.41 6.99 -19.51
CA ALA A 55 18.25 6.21 -19.88
C ALA A 55 17.04 7.06 -19.49
N ARG A 56 16.24 7.46 -20.48
CA ARG A 56 15.07 8.32 -20.28
C ARG A 56 14.25 7.69 -19.17
N LYS A 57 14.20 8.34 -18.00
CA LYS A 57 13.53 7.82 -16.80
C LYS A 57 12.03 7.83 -17.08
N LEU A 58 11.48 6.68 -17.46
CA LEU A 58 10.05 6.50 -17.59
C LEU A 58 9.43 6.61 -16.19
N VAL A 59 8.72 7.70 -15.94
CA VAL A 59 7.96 7.88 -14.71
C VAL A 59 6.56 7.34 -14.95
N ILE A 60 6.35 6.07 -14.60
CA ILE A 60 5.02 5.45 -14.61
C ILE A 60 4.32 5.87 -13.31
N ARG A 61 3.21 6.60 -13.42
CA ARG A 61 2.37 6.96 -12.27
C ARG A 61 1.18 6.02 -12.24
N ALA A 62 1.04 5.26 -11.16
CA ALA A 62 -0.20 4.54 -10.90
C ALA A 62 -1.27 5.52 -10.42
N ALA A 63 -2.49 5.38 -10.94
CA ALA A 63 -3.65 6.07 -10.37
C ALA A 63 -3.93 5.48 -8.98
N ARG A 64 -4.06 6.35 -7.97
CA ARG A 64 -4.40 5.91 -6.61
C ARG A 64 -5.92 5.89 -6.49
N THR A 65 -6.50 4.71 -6.27
CA THR A 65 -7.88 4.60 -5.80
C THR A 65 -7.86 4.76 -4.30
N GLU A 66 -8.44 5.84 -3.80
CA GLU A 66 -8.68 6.01 -2.36
C GLU A 66 -9.77 5.05 -1.90
N SER A 67 -9.51 4.31 -0.82
CA SER A 67 -10.53 3.51 -0.15
C SER A 67 -11.05 4.28 1.06
N LYS A 68 -12.37 4.36 1.20
CA LYS A 68 -13.00 4.72 2.47
C LYS A 68 -13.13 3.44 3.29
N GLY A 69 -12.70 3.47 4.55
CA GLY A 69 -12.96 2.36 5.47
C GLY A 69 -14.46 2.16 5.62
N VAL A 70 -14.91 0.92 5.58
CA VAL A 70 -16.31 0.56 5.79
C VAL A 70 -16.52 0.06 7.21
N SER A 71 -17.70 0.32 7.78
CA SER A 71 -18.07 -0.20 9.10
C SER A 71 -18.30 -1.71 9.05
N LEU A 72 -18.15 -2.39 10.19
CA LEU A 72 -18.49 -3.81 10.31
C LEU A 72 -19.98 -4.02 9.99
N GLY A 73 -20.29 -5.05 9.21
CA GLY A 73 -21.66 -5.32 8.74
C GLY A 73 -22.07 -4.53 7.50
N PHE A 74 -21.18 -3.73 6.93
CA PHE A 74 -21.40 -3.11 5.62
C PHE A 74 -21.56 -4.18 4.54
N ARG A 75 -22.68 -4.15 3.81
CA ARG A 75 -22.90 -5.05 2.67
C ARG A 75 -22.01 -4.62 1.51
N ALA A 76 -21.30 -5.57 0.92
CA ALA A 76 -20.44 -5.30 -0.22
C ALA A 76 -21.23 -4.69 -1.39
N PRO A 77 -20.59 -3.89 -2.26
CA PRO A 77 -21.23 -3.38 -3.47
C PRO A 77 -21.65 -4.53 -4.40
N ASN A 78 -22.75 -4.33 -5.13
CA ASN A 78 -23.15 -5.27 -6.18
C ASN A 78 -22.11 -5.29 -7.29
N PHE A 79 -21.83 -6.48 -7.84
CA PHE A 79 -20.94 -6.67 -8.99
C PHE A 79 -21.52 -7.76 -9.90
N GLU A 80 -21.09 -7.73 -11.16
CA GLU A 80 -21.32 -8.78 -12.14
C GLU A 80 -19.97 -9.10 -12.79
N LEU A 81 -19.44 -10.29 -12.55
CA LEU A 81 -18.13 -10.70 -13.07
C LEU A 81 -18.26 -12.02 -13.82
N THR A 82 -17.80 -12.04 -15.08
CA THR A 82 -17.75 -13.27 -15.87
C THR A 82 -16.52 -14.09 -15.49
N GLU A 83 -16.74 -15.34 -15.12
CA GLU A 83 -15.69 -16.31 -14.85
C GLU A 83 -14.84 -16.54 -16.11
N PRO A 84 -13.51 -16.39 -16.04
CA PRO A 84 -12.66 -16.48 -17.23
C PRO A 84 -12.74 -17.81 -17.97
N LEU A 85 -12.89 -18.92 -17.23
CA LEU A 85 -12.81 -20.26 -17.81
C LEU A 85 -14.17 -20.83 -18.22
N THR A 86 -15.23 -20.40 -17.54
CA THR A 86 -16.57 -20.99 -17.70
C THR A 86 -17.54 -20.02 -18.36
N GLY A 87 -17.25 -18.72 -18.36
CA GLY A 87 -18.18 -17.68 -18.81
C GLY A 87 -19.41 -17.51 -17.90
N LYS A 88 -19.44 -18.22 -16.76
CA LYS A 88 -20.50 -18.06 -15.75
C LYS A 88 -20.44 -16.63 -15.21
N VAL A 89 -21.58 -15.96 -15.13
CA VAL A 89 -21.68 -14.66 -14.45
C VAL A 89 -21.80 -14.92 -12.94
N TRP A 90 -20.94 -14.28 -12.17
CA TRP A 90 -20.95 -14.28 -10.71
C TRP A 90 -21.47 -12.94 -10.22
N ASN A 91 -22.42 -13.00 -9.30
CA ASN A 91 -23.03 -11.87 -8.64
C ASN A 91 -22.74 -11.90 -7.14
N LEU A 92 -23.03 -10.79 -6.46
CA LEU A 92 -22.90 -10.73 -5.00
C LEU A 92 -23.74 -11.83 -4.30
N ASP A 93 -24.94 -12.09 -4.81
CA ASP A 93 -25.89 -13.05 -4.22
C ASP A 93 -25.36 -14.50 -4.24
N ASP A 94 -24.49 -14.83 -5.20
CA ASP A 94 -23.86 -16.16 -5.30
C ASP A 94 -22.93 -16.47 -4.12
N PHE A 95 -22.49 -15.44 -3.38
CA PHE A 95 -21.60 -15.55 -2.23
C PHE A 95 -22.31 -15.36 -0.89
N GLU A 96 -23.61 -15.09 -0.83
CA GLU A 96 -24.30 -14.82 0.45
C GLU A 96 -24.38 -16.05 1.38
N ALA A 97 -24.41 -17.25 0.80
CA ALA A 97 -24.50 -18.49 1.56
C ALA A 97 -23.21 -18.86 2.31
N TYR A 98 -22.07 -18.25 1.95
CA TYR A 98 -20.75 -18.64 2.46
C TYR A 98 -19.89 -17.41 2.80
N PRO A 99 -19.05 -17.46 3.85
CA PRO A 99 -18.11 -16.38 4.10
C PRO A 99 -17.10 -16.28 2.93
N ALA A 100 -16.99 -15.10 2.33
CA ALA A 100 -16.15 -14.85 1.17
C ALA A 100 -15.29 -13.58 1.34
N LEU A 101 -14.14 -13.56 0.68
CA LEU A 101 -13.32 -12.35 0.48
C LEU A 101 -13.69 -11.77 -0.89
N LEU A 102 -14.33 -10.62 -0.87
CA LEU A 102 -14.80 -9.88 -2.04
C LEU A 102 -13.96 -8.63 -2.27
#